data_AF-A0AA42YK33-F1
#
_entry.id   AF-A0AA42YK33-F1
#
_cell.length_a   1.000
_cell.length_b   1.000
_cell.length_c   1.000
_cell.angle_alpha   90.00
_cell.angle_beta   90.00
_cell.angle_gamma   90.00
#
_symmetry.space_group_name_H-M   'P 1'
#
loop_
_entity.id
_entity.type
_entity.pdbx_description
1 polymer ?
#
loop_
_entity_poly.entity_id
_entity_poly.type
_entity_poly.pdbx_seq_one_letter_code
_entity_poly.pdbx_strand_id
1 'polypeptide(L)'
;MRFSRNWLARYVELPEVGELSRGLTAIGLTEEGLAERGDDVLLEIDVTTNRPDCMCYLGLAREIAVCFGKPLTPPAVALAEDAEETAGAIAVELEDGAGCPLYV
;
A
#
# COMPACT_ATOMS: atom_id res chain seq x y z
N MET A 1 -11.51 -2.86 -1.74
CA MET A 1 -10.25 -3.68 -1.66
C MET A 1 -10.20 -4.43 -0.34
N ARG A 2 -9.49 -5.57 -0.25
CA ARG A 2 -9.43 -6.39 0.98
C ARG A 2 -8.05 -6.39 1.63
N PHE A 3 -7.99 -6.06 2.92
CA PHE A 3 -6.75 -6.01 3.69
C PHE A 3 -6.81 -6.89 4.93
N SER A 4 -5.82 -7.76 5.11
CA SER A 4 -5.60 -8.51 6.34
C SER A 4 -5.13 -7.61 7.47
N ARG A 5 -5.79 -7.68 8.63
CA ARG A 5 -5.32 -7.00 9.85
C ARG A 5 -3.99 -7.56 10.30
N ASN A 6 -3.77 -8.87 10.24
CA ASN A 6 -2.50 -9.49 10.61
C ASN A 6 -1.32 -8.98 9.75
N TRP A 7 -1.55 -8.69 8.47
CA TRP A 7 -0.54 -8.09 7.61
C TRP A 7 -0.34 -6.60 7.87
N LEU A 8 -1.41 -5.83 8.06
CA LEU A 8 -1.32 -4.41 8.42
C LEU A 8 -0.57 -4.21 9.74
N ALA A 9 -0.79 -5.08 10.73
CA ALA A 9 -0.15 -5.05 12.04
C ALA A 9 1.38 -5.19 11.98
N ARG A 10 1.94 -5.66 10.85
CA ARG A 10 3.41 -5.70 10.64
C ARG A 10 3.99 -4.31 10.40
N TYR A 11 3.20 -3.38 9.88
CA TYR A 11 3.64 -2.05 9.50
C TYR A 11 3.20 -0.98 10.50
N VAL A 12 2.08 -1.15 11.19
CA VAL A 12 1.54 -0.14 12.10
C VAL A 12 0.74 -0.79 13.23
N GLU A 13 0.79 -0.20 14.42
CA GLU A 13 -0.09 -0.60 15.53
C GLU A 13 -1.55 -0.29 15.16
N LEU A 14 -2.41 -1.32 15.20
CA LEU A 14 -3.81 -1.18 14.82
C LEU A 14 -4.69 -0.89 16.03
N PRO A 15 -5.58 0.12 15.96
CA PRO A 15 -6.68 0.29 16.89
C PRO A 15 -7.66 -0.90 16.85
N GLU A 16 -8.59 -0.89 17.80
CA GLU A 16 -9.77 -1.75 17.77
C GLU A 16 -10.59 -1.50 16.51
N VAL A 17 -11.24 -2.55 15.99
CA VAL A 17 -11.90 -2.51 14.66
C VAL A 17 -12.84 -1.31 14.53
N GLY A 18 -13.75 -1.11 15.48
CA GLY A 18 -14.71 -0.02 15.40
C GLY A 18 -14.11 1.39 15.46
N GLU A 19 -12.94 1.57 16.07
CA GLU A 19 -12.19 2.83 16.05
C GLU A 19 -11.47 3.01 14.72
N LEU A 20 -10.82 1.94 14.25
CA LEU A 20 -10.15 1.89 12.96
C LEU A 20 -11.11 2.25 11.81
N SER A 21 -12.29 1.62 11.73
CA SER A 21 -13.30 1.88 10.69
C SER A 21 -13.75 3.34 10.69
N ARG A 22 -13.99 3.92 11.88
CA ARG A 22 -14.39 5.32 12.02
C ARG A 22 -13.28 6.28 11.57
N GLY A 23 -12.04 6.03 11.98
CA GLY A 23 -10.90 6.87 11.60
C GLY A 23 -10.65 6.84 10.08
N LEU A 24 -10.66 5.64 9.49
CA LEU A 24 -10.51 5.47 8.04
C LEU A 24 -11.64 6.14 7.25
N THR A 25 -12.89 5.98 7.70
CA THR A 25 -14.04 6.63 7.06
C THR A 25 -13.92 8.16 7.11
N ALA A 26 -13.41 8.72 8.22
CA ALA A 26 -13.21 10.17 8.37
C ALA A 26 -12.17 10.76 7.40
N ILE A 27 -11.26 9.93 6.87
CA ILE A 27 -10.24 10.33 5.87
C ILE A 27 -10.58 9.86 4.44
N GLY A 28 -11.82 9.40 4.22
CA GLY A 28 -12.30 8.99 2.89
C GLY A 28 -11.92 7.57 2.45
N LEU A 29 -11.53 6.71 3.40
CA LEU A 29 -11.27 5.28 3.20
C LEU A 29 -12.36 4.48 3.91
N THR A 30 -13.54 4.39 3.28
CA THR A 30 -14.73 3.81 3.91
C THR A 30 -14.60 2.30 4.05
N GLU A 31 -14.92 1.76 5.23
CA GLU A 31 -15.12 0.32 5.37
C GLU A 31 -16.47 -0.09 4.77
N GLU A 32 -16.44 -0.98 3.78
CA GLU A 32 -17.63 -1.58 3.17
C GLU A 32 -18.05 -2.88 3.87
N GLY A 33 -17.13 -3.52 4.59
CA GLY A 33 -17.41 -4.75 5.31
C GLY A 33 -16.23 -5.34 6.05
N LEU A 34 -16.54 -6.36 6.84
CA LEU A 34 -15.59 -7.19 7.57
C LEU A 34 -15.84 -8.64 7.23
N ALA A 35 -14.76 -9.40 7.03
CA ALA A 35 -14.82 -10.84 6.82
C ALA A 35 -13.82 -11.55 7.72
N GLU A 36 -14.26 -12.62 8.38
CA GLU A 36 -13.37 -13.49 9.15
C GLU A 36 -12.72 -14.53 8.24
N ARG A 37 -11.42 -14.79 8.46
CA ARG A 37 -10.67 -15.84 7.76
C ARG A 37 -9.72 -16.51 8.74
N GLY A 38 -10.20 -17.57 9.39
CA GLY A 38 -9.43 -18.26 10.42
C GLY A 38 -9.28 -17.39 11.65
N ASP A 39 -8.03 -17.09 12.03
CA ASP A 39 -7.65 -16.18 13.11
C ASP A 39 -7.40 -14.73 12.63
N ASP A 40 -7.68 -14.44 11.37
CA ASP A 40 -7.51 -13.11 10.76
C ASP A 40 -8.86 -12.45 10.46
N VAL A 41 -8.84 -11.11 10.43
CA VAL A 41 -9.98 -10.28 10.03
C VAL A 41 -9.56 -9.49 8.79
N LEU A 42 -10.35 -9.62 7.74
CA LEU A 42 -10.18 -8.89 6.49
C LEU A 42 -11.06 -7.63 6.53
N LEU A 43 -10.44 -6.48 6.36
CA LEU A 43 -11.09 -5.18 6.18
C LEU A 43 -11.40 -5.00 4.69
N GLU A 44 -12.67 -4.83 4.33
CA GLU A 44 -13.06 -4.41 3.00
C GLU A 44 -13.12 -2.88 2.97
N ILE A 45 -12.15 -2.24 2.35
CA ILE A 45 -12.02 -0.77 2.27
C ILE A 45 -12.27 -0.30 0.85
N ASP A 46 -13.21 0.62 0.67
CA ASP A 46 -13.36 1.36 -0.59
C ASP A 46 -12.21 2.36 -0.74
N VAL A 47 -11.41 2.18 -1.79
CA VAL A 47 -10.28 3.05 -2.10
C VAL A 47 -10.62 3.77 -3.39
N THR A 48 -10.71 5.09 -3.30
CA THR A 48 -11.05 5.93 -4.46
C THR A 48 -10.03 5.78 -5.58
N THR A 49 -10.48 5.89 -6.83
CA THR A 49 -9.65 5.66 -8.02
C THR A 49 -8.47 6.61 -8.16
N ASN A 50 -8.48 7.77 -7.48
CA ASN A 50 -7.37 8.72 -7.50
C ASN A 50 -6.30 8.46 -6.42
N ARG A 51 -6.48 7.46 -5.54
CA ARG A 51 -5.57 7.12 -4.44
C ARG A 51 -4.83 5.79 -4.67
N PRO A 52 -4.02 5.67 -5.75
CA PRO A 52 -3.24 4.45 -5.99
C PRO A 52 -2.18 4.21 -4.91
N ASP A 53 -1.80 5.25 -4.17
CA ASP A 53 -0.91 5.15 -3.01
C ASP A 53 -1.51 4.28 -1.89
N CYS A 54 -2.85 4.22 -1.77
CA CYS A 54 -3.58 3.37 -0.84
C CYS A 54 -3.94 2.01 -1.42
N MET A 55 -3.50 1.69 -2.65
CA MET A 55 -3.79 0.42 -3.31
C MET A 55 -2.95 -0.77 -2.85
N CYS A 56 -2.14 -0.60 -1.79
CA CYS A 56 -1.31 -1.64 -1.21
C CYS A 56 -1.26 -1.55 0.33
N TYR A 57 -0.76 -2.61 0.99
CA TYR A 57 -0.67 -2.69 2.45
C TYR A 57 0.14 -1.55 3.08
N LEU A 58 1.29 -1.22 2.50
CA LEU A 58 2.14 -0.15 3.02
C LEU A 58 1.45 1.22 2.91
N GLY A 59 0.71 1.43 1.83
CA GLY A 59 -0.12 2.60 1.59
C GLY A 59 -1.18 2.79 2.67
N LEU A 60 -2.03 1.79 2.85
CA LEU A 60 -3.07 1.82 3.87
C LEU A 60 -2.48 1.94 5.29
N ALA A 61 -1.40 1.20 5.58
CA ALA A 61 -0.73 1.30 6.87
C ALA A 61 -0.19 2.72 7.15
N ARG A 62 0.28 3.43 6.12
CA ARG A 62 0.72 4.83 6.23
C ARG A 62 -0.43 5.75 6.59
N GLU A 63 -1.60 5.59 5.97
CA GLU A 63 -2.79 6.37 6.30
C GLU A 63 -3.27 6.11 7.73
N ILE A 64 -3.26 4.85 8.17
CA ILE A 64 -3.59 4.47 9.54
C ILE A 64 -2.59 5.11 10.52
N ALA A 65 -1.29 5.04 10.23
CA ALA A 65 -0.25 5.63 11.07
C ALA A 65 -0.46 7.13 11.27
N VAL A 66 -0.76 7.86 10.20
CA VAL A 66 -1.04 9.30 10.26
C VAL A 66 -2.35 9.59 10.99
N CYS A 67 -3.42 8.86 10.67
CA CYS A 67 -4.75 9.05 11.26
C CYS A 67 -4.75 8.88 12.79
N PHE A 68 -4.00 7.91 13.29
CA PHE A 68 -3.97 7.57 14.72
C PHE A 68 -2.70 8.04 15.45
N GLY A 69 -1.83 8.80 14.78
CA GLY A 69 -0.57 9.30 15.37
C GLY A 69 0.37 8.18 15.83
N LYS A 70 0.38 7.06 15.09
CA LYS A 70 1.20 5.88 15.39
C LYS A 70 2.46 5.86 14.51
N PRO A 71 3.57 5.26 14.99
CA PRO A 71 4.75 5.07 14.15
C PRO A 71 4.46 4.07 13.03
N LEU A 72 5.00 4.34 11.84
CA LEU A 72 5.03 3.40 10.73
C LEU A 72 6.36 2.65 10.72
N THR A 73 6.30 1.33 10.56
CA THR A 73 7.43 0.42 10.37
C THR A 73 7.50 0.02 8.90
N PRO A 74 8.16 0.80 8.03
CA PRO A 74 8.31 0.41 6.62
C PRO A 74 9.25 -0.80 6.47
N PRO A 75 9.10 -1.59 5.40
CA PRO A 75 10.04 -2.66 5.11
C PRO A 75 11.42 -2.08 4.84
N ALA A 76 12.46 -2.74 5.36
CA ALA A 76 13.84 -2.37 5.05
C ALA A 76 14.14 -2.67 3.58
N VAL A 77 14.64 -1.67 2.85
CA VAL A 77 15.07 -1.83 1.45
C VAL A 77 16.57 -1.59 1.42
N ALA A 78 17.32 -2.62 1.05
CA ALA A 78 18.75 -2.53 0.76
C ALA A 78 18.93 -2.72 -0.74
N LEU A 79 19.45 -1.70 -1.42
CA LEU A 79 19.79 -1.78 -2.83
C LEU A 79 21.27 -2.16 -2.92
N ALA A 80 21.55 -3.30 -3.55
CA ALA A 80 22.88 -3.67 -3.96
C ALA A 80 23.09 -3.16 -5.38
N GLU A 81 24.08 -2.31 -5.56
CA GLU A 81 24.48 -1.83 -6.88
C GLU A 81 25.66 -2.64 -7.39
N ASP A 82 25.62 -3.02 -8.65
CA ASP A 82 26.75 -3.62 -9.33
C ASP A 82 27.67 -2.54 -9.91
N ALA A 83 28.94 -2.89 -10.13
CA ALA A 83 29.91 -1.99 -10.76
C ALA A 83 29.69 -1.83 -12.27
N GLU A 84 28.93 -2.75 -12.88
CA GLU A 84 28.57 -2.69 -14.28
C GLU A 84 27.44 -1.67 -14.50
N GLU A 85 27.56 -0.84 -15.53
CA GLU A 85 26.50 0.09 -15.89
C GLU A 85 25.28 -0.65 -16.42
N THR A 86 24.07 -0.20 -16.05
CA THR A 86 22.80 -0.81 -16.51
C THR A 86 22.71 -0.90 -18.04
N ALA A 87 23.32 0.05 -18.76
CA ALA A 87 23.36 0.06 -20.22
C ALA A 87 24.11 -1.15 -20.83
N GLY A 88 25.01 -1.79 -20.08
CA GLY A 88 25.66 -3.05 -20.47
C GLY A 88 24.78 -4.28 -20.23
N ALA A 89 23.86 -4.21 -19.28
CA ALA A 89 23.00 -5.33 -18.86
C ALA A 89 21.66 -5.39 -19.59
N ILE A 90 21.01 -4.25 -19.84
CA ILE A 90 19.70 -4.14 -20.48
C ILE A 90 19.68 -2.96 -21.45
N ALA A 91 19.12 -3.18 -22.65
CA ALA A 91 18.78 -2.14 -23.61
C ALA A 91 17.26 -1.93 -23.65
N VAL A 92 16.83 -0.67 -23.76
CA VAL A 92 15.42 -0.28 -23.89
C VAL A 92 15.25 0.47 -25.21
N GLU A 93 14.29 0.04 -26.03
CA GLU A 93 13.92 0.68 -27.29
C GLU A 93 12.42 1.01 -27.29
N LEU A 94 12.07 2.20 -27.76
CA LEU A 94 10.67 2.63 -27.94
C LEU A 94 10.27 2.44 -29.41
N GLU A 95 9.70 1.27 -29.73
CA GLU A 95 9.31 0.92 -31.11
C GLU A 95 8.21 1.85 -31.67
N ASP A 96 7.24 2.24 -30.85
CA ASP A 96 6.18 3.21 -31.19
C ASP A 96 6.15 4.36 -30.19
N GLY A 97 7.08 5.30 -30.35
CA GLY A 97 7.16 6.50 -29.51
C GLY A 97 5.98 7.46 -29.65
N ALA A 98 5.08 7.28 -30.62
CA ALA A 98 3.85 8.06 -30.71
C ALA A 98 2.72 7.45 -29.87
N GLY A 99 2.59 6.12 -29.89
CA GLY A 99 1.61 5.39 -29.09
C GLY A 99 1.99 5.25 -27.61
N CYS A 100 3.28 5.09 -27.32
CA CYS A 100 3.82 5.03 -25.96
C CYS A 100 5.15 5.82 -25.88
N PRO A 101 5.10 7.14 -25.63
CA PRO A 101 6.28 8.00 -25.71
C PRO A 101 7.29 7.81 -24.58
N LEU A 102 6.96 7.01 -23.55
CA LEU A 102 7.75 6.95 -22.32
C LEU A 102 7.69 5.56 -21.69
N TYR A 103 8.87 5.06 -21.30
CA TYR A 103 9.06 3.90 -20.45
C TYR A 103 9.92 4.33 -19.25
N VAL A 104 9.48 4.02 -18.02
CA VAL A 104 10.13 4.37 -16.74
C VAL A 104 10.23 3.12 -15.89
#